data_AF-A0A536FVU3-F1
#
_entry.id   AF-A0A536FVU3-F1
#
_cell.length_a   1.000
_cell.length_b   1.000
_cell.length_c   1.000
_cell.angle_alpha   90.00
_cell.angle_beta   90.00
_cell.angle_gamma   90.00
#
_symmetry.space_group_name_H-M   'P 1'
#
loop_
_entity.id
_entity.type
_entity.pdbx_description
1 polymer ?
#
loop_
_entity_poly.entity_id
_entity_poly.type
_entity_poly.pdbx_seq_one_letter_code
_entity_poly.pdbx_strand_id
1 'polypeptide(L)'
;MIAPGTAQGIRSGRARAATEVNLQVHVRQRVTQVLYDAIGVAVAVVMLFPIYWMVATAFKPGRDILTLVPKWFPAPFTLQNFQDAIARPFFLDDVKNSLLVVGVMLALALAISFLAAVATARFGFKGRTAFLVMIIGVQMVPL
;
A
#
# COMPACT_ATOMS: atom_id res chain seq x y z
N MET A 1 35.34 -43.60 -45.76
CA MET A 1 33.92 -43.93 -45.49
C MET A 1 33.67 -43.68 -44.01
N ILE A 2 33.32 -42.44 -43.62
CA ILE A 2 33.12 -42.04 -42.21
C ILE A 2 31.61 -41.94 -42.00
N ALA A 3 31.10 -42.70 -41.03
CA ALA A 3 29.66 -42.88 -40.80
C ALA A 3 28.97 -41.57 -40.38
N PRO A 4 27.88 -41.14 -41.06
CA PRO A 4 27.15 -39.91 -40.76
C PRO A 4 26.34 -39.92 -39.43
N GLY A 5 26.43 -40.97 -38.61
CA GLY A 5 25.58 -41.16 -37.42
C GLY A 5 26.04 -40.46 -36.12
N THR A 6 27.31 -40.06 -36.01
CA THR A 6 27.88 -39.51 -34.75
C THR A 6 27.46 -38.07 -34.46
N ALA A 7 27.20 -37.26 -35.50
CA ALA A 7 26.77 -35.87 -35.35
C ALA A 7 25.31 -35.72 -34.86
N GLN A 8 24.47 -36.73 -35.12
CA GLN A 8 23.03 -36.68 -34.82
C GLN A 8 22.75 -36.97 -33.34
N GLY A 9 23.52 -37.87 -32.71
CA GLY A 9 23.42 -38.16 -31.28
C GLY A 9 23.79 -36.95 -30.39
N ILE A 10 24.84 -36.22 -30.75
CA ILE A 10 25.31 -35.04 -29.98
C ILE A 10 24.29 -33.89 -30.02
N ARG A 11 23.61 -33.69 -31.16
CA ARG A 11 22.54 -32.69 -31.29
C ARG A 11 21.31 -33.02 -30.44
N SER A 12 20.95 -34.30 -30.37
CA SER A 12 19.80 -34.76 -29.57
C SER A 12 20.02 -34.62 -28.05
N GLY A 13 21.23 -34.86 -27.57
CA GLY A 13 21.59 -34.66 -26.15
C GLY A 13 21.59 -33.20 -25.72
N ARG A 14 22.08 -32.29 -26.58
CA ARG A 14 22.04 -30.84 -26.32
C ARG A 14 20.63 -30.27 -26.34
N ALA A 15 19.75 -30.77 -27.21
CA ALA A 15 18.35 -30.36 -27.24
C ALA A 15 17.63 -30.74 -25.94
N ARG A 16 17.82 -31.98 -25.44
CA ARG A 16 17.23 -32.44 -24.18
C ARG A 16 17.74 -31.67 -22.96
N ALA A 17 19.05 -31.44 -22.88
CA ALA A 17 19.64 -30.64 -21.81
C ALA A 17 19.11 -29.18 -21.83
N ALA A 18 18.95 -28.58 -23.01
CA ALA A 18 18.38 -27.24 -23.14
C ALA A 18 16.91 -27.17 -22.73
N THR A 19 16.11 -28.20 -23.01
CA THR A 19 14.71 -28.30 -22.58
C THR A 19 14.59 -28.50 -21.07
N GLU A 20 15.42 -29.36 -20.46
CA GLU A 20 15.44 -29.57 -19.01
C GLU A 20 15.86 -28.32 -18.24
N VAL A 21 16.91 -27.61 -18.72
CA VAL A 21 17.34 -26.33 -18.14
C VAL A 21 16.24 -25.28 -18.26
N ASN A 22 15.57 -25.17 -19.41
CA ASN A 22 14.44 -24.25 -19.57
C ASN A 22 13.29 -24.60 -18.62
N LEU A 23 12.89 -25.86 -18.51
CA LEU A 23 11.81 -26.28 -17.62
C LEU A 23 12.13 -25.95 -16.15
N GLN A 24 13.36 -26.19 -15.71
CA GLN A 24 13.79 -25.88 -14.34
C GLN A 24 13.80 -24.38 -14.03
N VAL A 25 14.21 -23.54 -14.99
CA VAL A 25 14.18 -22.07 -14.82
C VAL A 25 12.74 -21.56 -14.68
N HIS A 26 11.82 -22.02 -15.54
CA HIS A 26 10.41 -21.60 -15.49
C HIS A 26 9.71 -22.10 -14.22
N VAL A 27 10.02 -23.32 -13.74
CA VAL A 27 9.46 -23.85 -12.48
C VAL A 27 9.98 -23.07 -11.27
N ARG A 28 11.29 -22.79 -11.19
CA ARG A 28 11.84 -21.94 -10.12
C ARG A 28 11.23 -20.55 -10.12
N GLN A 29 11.05 -19.93 -11.28
CA GLN A 29 10.41 -18.62 -11.40
C GLN A 29 8.94 -18.64 -10.95
N ARG A 30 8.17 -19.66 -11.34
CA ARG A 30 6.77 -19.84 -10.89
C ARG A 30 6.66 -20.06 -9.38
N VAL A 31 7.52 -20.88 -8.78
CA VAL A 31 7.52 -21.13 -7.33
C VAL A 31 7.86 -19.87 -6.55
N THR A 32 8.90 -19.14 -6.97
CA THR A 32 9.28 -17.87 -6.36
C THR A 32 8.17 -16.83 -6.47
N GLN A 33 7.48 -16.76 -7.62
CA GLN A 33 6.34 -15.86 -7.80
C GLN A 33 5.18 -16.22 -6.87
N VAL A 34 4.78 -17.50 -6.80
CA VAL A 34 3.73 -17.96 -5.88
C VAL A 34 4.09 -17.68 -4.42
N LEU A 35 5.37 -17.81 -4.06
CA LEU A 35 5.85 -17.45 -2.72
C LEU A 35 5.70 -15.95 -2.45
N TYR A 36 6.11 -15.08 -3.37
CA TYR A 36 5.92 -13.63 -3.22
C TYR A 36 4.44 -13.24 -3.18
N ASP A 37 3.60 -13.87 -4.00
CA ASP A 37 2.15 -13.65 -3.98
C ASP A 37 1.55 -14.07 -2.64
N ALA A 38 1.94 -15.24 -2.12
CA ALA A 38 1.48 -15.74 -0.82
C ALA A 38 1.93 -14.83 0.34
N ILE A 39 3.18 -14.35 0.31
CA ILE A 39 3.69 -13.37 1.28
C ILE A 39 2.92 -12.05 1.17
N GLY A 40 2.67 -11.57 -0.05
CA GLY A 40 1.89 -10.36 -0.29
C GLY A 40 0.48 -10.46 0.28
N VAL A 41 -0.19 -11.60 0.06
CA VAL A 41 -1.50 -11.88 0.65
C VAL A 41 -1.43 -11.94 2.17
N ALA A 42 -0.44 -12.61 2.75
CA ALA A 42 -0.27 -12.69 4.20
C ALA A 42 -0.08 -11.29 4.83
N VAL A 43 0.77 -10.45 4.24
CA VAL A 43 0.97 -9.06 4.67
C VAL A 43 -0.32 -8.25 4.55
N ALA A 44 -1.05 -8.41 3.44
CA ALA A 44 -2.33 -7.74 3.26
C ALA A 44 -3.34 -8.14 4.34
N VAL A 45 -3.45 -9.43 4.68
CA VAL A 45 -4.34 -9.91 5.74
C VAL A 45 -3.99 -9.27 7.10
N VAL A 46 -2.70 -9.20 7.44
CA VAL A 46 -2.24 -8.58 8.70
C VAL A 46 -2.55 -7.08 8.72
N MET A 47 -2.34 -6.38 7.61
CA MET A 47 -2.61 -4.94 7.50
C MET A 47 -4.11 -4.61 7.48
N LEU A 48 -4.94 -5.50 6.90
CA LEU A 48 -6.39 -5.35 6.84
C LEU A 48 -7.09 -5.77 8.13
N PHE A 49 -6.45 -6.61 8.95
CA PHE A 49 -6.99 -7.05 10.23
C PHE A 49 -7.50 -5.90 11.13
N PRO A 50 -6.73 -4.83 11.42
CA PRO A 50 -7.22 -3.72 12.25
C PRO A 50 -8.40 -2.99 11.61
N ILE A 51 -8.42 -2.89 10.27
CA ILE A 51 -9.53 -2.26 9.53
C ILE A 51 -10.79 -3.13 9.66
N TYR A 52 -10.66 -4.44 9.47
CA TYR A 52 -11.74 -5.39 9.70
C TYR A 52 -12.29 -5.27 11.13
N TRP A 53 -11.41 -5.22 12.12
CA TRP A 53 -11.81 -5.08 13.52
C TRP A 53 -12.57 -3.77 13.80
N MET A 54 -12.09 -2.66 13.24
CA MET A 54 -12.74 -1.35 13.34
C MET A 54 -14.14 -1.37 12.73
N VAL A 55 -14.28 -1.93 11.53
CA VAL A 55 -15.57 -2.04 10.82
C VAL A 55 -16.52 -2.97 11.58
N ALA A 56 -16.05 -4.15 12.01
CA ALA A 56 -16.87 -5.09 12.77
C ALA A 56 -17.37 -4.48 14.08
N THR A 57 -16.54 -3.70 14.76
CA THR A 57 -16.89 -3.00 16.00
C THR A 57 -17.89 -1.87 15.77
N ALA A 58 -17.80 -1.17 14.63
CA ALA A 58 -18.77 -0.12 14.27
C ALA A 58 -20.22 -0.63 14.16
N PHE A 59 -20.42 -1.91 13.84
CA PHE A 59 -21.74 -2.54 13.74
C PHE A 59 -22.17 -3.34 14.99
N LYS A 60 -21.33 -3.47 16.01
CA LYS A 60 -21.66 -4.16 17.27
C LYS A 60 -22.50 -3.26 18.20
N PRO A 61 -23.43 -3.82 18.98
CA PRO A 61 -24.10 -3.05 20.03
C PRO A 61 -23.08 -2.45 21.01
N GLY A 62 -23.28 -1.21 21.49
CA GLY A 62 -22.34 -0.52 22.38
C GLY A 62 -21.95 -1.32 23.65
N ARG A 63 -22.86 -2.16 24.16
CA ARG A 63 -22.62 -3.05 25.31
C ARG A 63 -21.59 -4.14 25.02
N ASP A 64 -21.44 -4.57 23.77
CA ASP A 64 -20.56 -5.66 23.35
C ASP A 64 -19.14 -5.17 22.98
N ILE A 65 -18.97 -3.85 22.79
CA ILE A 65 -17.69 -3.22 22.41
C ILE A 65 -16.64 -3.35 23.54
N LEU A 66 -17.07 -3.27 24.80
CA LEU A 66 -16.21 -3.33 25.99
C LEU A 66 -16.16 -4.70 26.66
N THR A 67 -16.74 -5.73 26.04
CA THR A 67 -16.74 -7.08 26.63
C THR A 67 -15.39 -7.77 26.44
N LEU A 68 -14.95 -8.51 27.47
CA LEU A 68 -13.72 -9.31 27.43
C LEU A 68 -13.77 -10.49 26.45
N VAL A 69 -14.97 -10.86 25.96
CA VAL A 69 -15.15 -11.95 24.99
C VAL A 69 -15.20 -11.35 23.58
N PRO A 70 -14.12 -11.45 22.78
CA PRO A 70 -14.09 -10.88 21.44
C PRO A 70 -15.08 -11.60 20.53
N LYS A 71 -16.19 -10.93 20.20
CA LYS A 71 -17.11 -11.38 19.15
C LYS A 71 -16.51 -11.05 17.79
N TRP A 72 -16.16 -12.06 17.00
CA TRP A 72 -15.59 -11.87 15.66
C TRP A 72 -16.60 -11.24 14.70
N PHE A 73 -17.87 -11.60 14.80
CA PHE A 73 -18.95 -11.05 13.97
C PHE A 73 -19.94 -10.21 14.79
N PRO A 74 -20.48 -9.12 14.23
CA PRO A 74 -21.51 -8.31 14.88
C PRO A 74 -22.83 -9.07 14.90
N ALA A 75 -23.12 -9.73 16.02
CA ALA A 75 -24.38 -10.43 16.26
C ALA A 75 -24.97 -9.95 17.61
N PRO A 76 -26.07 -9.17 17.61
CA PRO A 76 -26.83 -8.68 16.45
C PRO A 76 -26.13 -7.56 15.67
N PHE A 77 -26.44 -7.45 14.37
CA PHE A 77 -26.00 -6.34 13.53
C PHE A 77 -26.81 -5.08 13.85
N THR A 78 -26.13 -3.94 14.08
CA THR A 78 -26.79 -2.69 14.47
C THR A 78 -26.17 -1.48 13.77
N LEU A 79 -27.00 -0.49 13.42
CA LEU A 79 -26.54 0.83 12.93
C LEU A 79 -26.60 1.91 14.01
N GLN A 80 -26.88 1.53 15.27
CA GLN A 80 -27.10 2.47 16.35
C GLN A 80 -25.88 3.39 16.58
N ASN A 81 -24.66 2.85 16.50
CA ASN A 81 -23.44 3.65 16.66
C ASN A 81 -23.32 4.78 15.63
N PHE A 82 -23.80 4.56 14.40
CA PHE A 82 -23.80 5.60 13.35
C PHE A 82 -24.86 6.66 13.61
N GLN A 83 -26.07 6.25 14.03
CA GLN A 83 -27.14 7.18 14.39
C GLN A 83 -26.74 8.03 15.59
N ASP A 84 -26.21 7.38 16.63
CA ASP A 84 -25.70 8.04 17.84
C ASP A 84 -24.56 9.00 17.50
N ALA A 85 -23.64 8.62 16.61
CA ALA A 85 -22.54 9.49 16.18
C ALA A 85 -23.03 10.74 15.45
N ILE A 86 -23.96 10.60 14.50
CA ILE A 86 -24.50 11.73 13.73
C ILE A 86 -25.39 12.63 14.60
N ALA A 87 -26.10 12.05 15.56
CA ALA A 87 -26.93 12.78 16.50
C ALA A 87 -26.13 13.52 17.58
N ARG A 88 -24.80 13.32 17.66
CA ARG A 88 -23.96 14.09 18.60
C ARG A 88 -23.99 15.57 18.25
N PRO A 89 -24.08 16.45 19.26
CA PRO A 89 -23.91 17.88 19.05
C PRO A 89 -22.62 18.18 18.28
N PHE A 90 -22.70 19.12 17.34
CA PHE A 90 -21.56 19.61 16.53
C PHE A 90 -20.92 18.61 15.57
N PHE A 91 -21.35 17.34 15.51
CA PHE A 91 -20.71 16.33 14.65
C PHE A 91 -20.60 16.78 13.17
N LEU A 92 -21.69 17.29 12.59
CA LEU A 92 -21.69 17.76 11.21
C LEU A 92 -20.86 19.02 11.02
N ASP A 93 -20.76 19.88 12.04
CA ASP A 93 -19.96 21.09 11.99
C ASP A 93 -18.46 20.75 12.10
N ASP A 94 -18.09 19.77 12.92
CA ASP A 94 -16.74 19.23 13.02
C ASP A 94 -16.27 18.59 11.71
N VAL A 95 -17.15 17.82 11.05
CA VAL A 95 -16.88 17.23 9.74
C VAL A 95 -16.67 18.32 8.69
N LYS A 96 -17.54 19.34 8.64
CA LYS A 96 -17.40 20.46 7.71
C LYS A 96 -16.13 21.25 7.96
N ASN A 97 -15.83 21.56 9.22
CA ASN A 97 -14.63 22.31 9.60
C ASN A 97 -13.37 21.54 9.19
N SER A 98 -13.32 20.24 9.46
CA SER A 98 -12.19 19.38 9.06
C SER A 98 -12.02 19.35 7.54
N LEU A 99 -13.11 19.19 6.80
CA LEU A 99 -13.07 19.17 5.34
C LEU A 99 -12.62 20.52 4.75
N LEU A 100 -13.10 21.63 5.31
CA LEU A 100 -12.71 22.97 4.89
C LEU A 100 -11.22 23.22 5.18
N VAL A 101 -10.77 22.96 6.41
CA VAL A 101 -9.39 23.16 6.82
C VAL A 101 -8.44 22.32 5.97
N VAL A 102 -8.72 21.03 5.82
CA VAL A 102 -7.89 20.12 5.00
C VAL A 102 -7.93 20.56 3.53
N GLY A 103 -9.09 20.87 2.98
CA GLY A 103 -9.24 21.28 1.58
C GLY A 103 -8.49 22.57 1.25
N VAL A 104 -8.65 23.61 2.09
CA VAL A 104 -7.94 24.88 1.93
C VAL A 104 -6.43 24.68 2.10
N MET A 105 -6.01 23.91 3.11
CA MET A 105 -4.60 23.63 3.33
C MET A 105 -3.98 22.87 2.15
N LEU A 106 -4.65 21.85 1.63
CA LEU A 106 -4.18 21.11 0.45
C LEU A 106 -4.06 22.03 -0.77
N ALA A 107 -5.08 22.85 -1.04
CA ALA A 107 -5.08 23.74 -2.20
C ALA A 107 -3.90 24.73 -2.14
N LEU A 108 -3.70 25.37 -0.99
CA LEU A 108 -2.60 26.32 -0.78
C LEU A 108 -1.23 25.62 -0.82
N ALA A 109 -1.09 24.49 -0.13
CA ALA A 109 0.15 23.73 -0.10
C ALA A 109 0.54 23.24 -1.50
N LEU A 110 -0.41 22.72 -2.29
CA LEU A 110 -0.17 22.30 -3.68
C LEU A 110 0.18 23.48 -4.57
N ALA A 111 -0.53 24.60 -4.48
CA ALA A 111 -0.22 25.79 -5.28
C ALA A 111 1.20 26.29 -5.03
N ILE A 112 1.59 26.44 -3.74
CA ILE A 112 2.91 26.94 -3.36
C ILE A 112 4.00 25.91 -3.68
N SER A 113 3.80 24.65 -3.32
CA SER A 113 4.78 23.58 -3.56
C SER A 113 5.00 23.33 -5.05
N PHE A 114 3.95 23.39 -5.87
CA PHE A 114 4.06 23.30 -7.32
C PHE A 114 4.91 24.43 -7.88
N LEU A 115 4.66 25.68 -7.48
CA LEU A 115 5.44 26.84 -7.92
C LEU A 115 6.91 26.73 -7.49
N ALA A 116 7.16 26.32 -6.25
CA ALA A 116 8.49 26.10 -5.71
C ALA A 116 9.24 24.96 -6.43
N ALA A 117 8.55 23.86 -6.70
CA ALA A 117 9.08 22.71 -7.43
C ALA A 117 9.44 23.08 -8.87
N VAL A 118 8.57 23.78 -9.59
CA VAL A 118 8.83 24.26 -10.95
C VAL A 118 10.00 25.24 -10.95
N ALA A 119 10.02 26.19 -10.00
CA ALA A 119 11.09 27.17 -9.93
C ALA A 119 12.46 26.51 -9.70
N THR A 120 12.50 25.53 -8.81
CA THR A 120 13.70 24.78 -8.44
C THR A 120 14.13 23.81 -9.54
N ALA A 121 13.19 23.12 -10.19
CA ALA A 121 13.50 22.14 -11.23
C ALA A 121 13.96 22.80 -12.53
N ARG A 122 13.34 23.92 -12.92
CA ARG A 122 13.56 24.55 -14.22
C ARG A 122 14.57 25.71 -14.22
N PHE A 123 14.70 26.47 -13.13
CA PHE A 123 15.62 27.60 -13.08
C PHE A 123 16.89 27.28 -12.27
N GLY A 124 18.05 27.60 -12.84
CA GLY A 124 19.37 27.43 -12.21
C GLY A 124 19.80 28.65 -11.40
N PHE A 125 19.01 29.07 -10.41
CA PHE A 125 19.32 30.26 -9.62
C PHE A 125 20.40 30.01 -8.55
N LYS A 126 21.22 31.04 -8.26
CA LYS A 126 22.23 31.03 -7.19
C LYS A 126 21.51 31.02 -5.83
N GLY A 127 21.58 29.90 -5.10
CA GLY A 127 20.87 29.69 -3.83
C GLY A 127 19.97 28.45 -3.77
N ARG A 128 19.78 27.76 -4.90
CA ARG A 128 18.93 26.55 -5.01
C ARG A 128 19.25 25.47 -3.97
N THR A 129 20.53 25.17 -3.75
CA THR A 129 20.95 24.14 -2.79
C THR A 129 20.61 24.54 -1.35
N ALA A 130 20.85 25.80 -0.97
CA ALA A 130 20.52 26.29 0.36
C ALA A 130 19.01 26.25 0.63
N PHE A 131 18.18 26.59 -0.37
CA PHE A 131 16.72 26.49 -0.29
C PHE A 131 16.25 25.04 -0.04
N LEU A 132 16.79 24.07 -0.80
CA LEU A 132 16.45 22.65 -0.61
C LEU A 132 16.90 22.12 0.77
N VAL A 133 18.11 22.48 1.21
CA VAL A 133 18.63 22.10 2.53
C VAL A 133 17.76 22.69 3.65
N MET A 134 17.30 23.93 3.52
CA MET A 134 16.40 24.56 4.48
C MET A 134 15.06 23.81 4.58
N ILE A 135 14.46 23.44 3.44
CA ILE A 135 13.20 22.67 3.41
C ILE A 135 13.36 21.33 4.15
N ILE A 136 14.48 20.63 3.94
CA ILE A 136 14.76 19.37 4.63
C ILE A 136 14.98 19.63 6.13
N GLY A 137 15.72 20.69 6.47
CA GLY A 137 15.96 21.08 7.86
C GLY A 137 14.67 21.35 8.63
N VAL A 138 13.74 22.10 8.05
CA VAL A 138 12.43 22.41 8.68
C VAL A 138 11.60 21.14 8.86
N GLN A 139 11.60 20.21 7.91
CA GLN A 139 10.86 18.94 8.02
C GLN A 139 11.46 17.96 9.05
N MET A 140 12.72 18.15 9.45
CA MET A 140 13.38 17.33 10.46
C MET A 140 13.16 17.83 11.89
N VAL A 141 12.67 19.07 12.06
CA VAL A 141 12.31 19.57 13.39
C VAL A 141 11.03 18.85 13.83
N PRO A 142 11.07 18.05 14.92
CA PRO A 142 9.85 17.49 15.47
C PRO A 142 8.99 18.64 16.01
N LEU A 143 7.83 18.85 15.39
CA LEU A 143 6.79 19.77 15.88
C LEU A 143 5.99 19.14 17.02
#